data_AF-A0AAU1CM30-F1
#
_entry.id   AF-A0AAU1CM30-F1
#
_cell.length_a   1.000
_cell.length_b   1.000
_cell.length_c   1.000
_cell.angle_alpha   90.00
_cell.angle_beta   90.00
_cell.angle_gamma   90.00
#
_symmetry.space_group_name_H-M   'P 1'
#
loop_
_entity.id
_entity.type
_entity.pdbx_description
1 polymer ?
#
loop_
_entity_poly.entity_id
_entity_poly.type
_entity_poly.pdbx_seq_one_letter_code
_entity_poly.pdbx_strand_id
1 'polypeptide(L)'
;MTPATRASYGPLDGSAPKPGPAGPAEGAAFVGRVADIICDHGRAGLELRSLDIASMSVSFHQNLPDARVPLFPYGDATNPAALPGWAPAACSPGWAHLAFLLWEVAPFADNGAGGVALMQVHVAEGVRASDLVFSFAGRIWVIEVALEGRPDGLEDAGARVAELFETGEHLKLVKEDRGGMVVLGEVL
;
A
#
# COMPACT_ATOMS: atom_id res chain seq x y z
N MET A 1 33.12 20.04 -40.10
CA MET A 1 33.36 19.70 -38.68
C MET A 1 32.87 20.86 -37.84
N THR A 2 31.73 20.70 -37.19
CA THR A 2 31.06 21.77 -36.43
C THR A 2 31.27 21.46 -34.94
N PRO A 3 31.71 22.40 -34.09
CA PRO A 3 31.91 22.13 -32.67
C PRO A 3 30.55 22.05 -31.96
N ALA A 4 30.39 21.03 -31.12
CA ALA A 4 29.21 20.83 -30.29
C ALA A 4 29.13 21.88 -29.17
N THR A 5 27.96 22.51 -29.05
CA THR A 5 27.65 23.49 -28.00
C THR A 5 27.57 22.78 -26.66
N ARG A 6 28.42 23.19 -25.72
CA ARG A 6 28.48 22.72 -24.34
C ARG A 6 27.23 23.21 -23.58
N ALA A 7 26.38 22.29 -23.13
CA ALA A 7 25.26 22.64 -22.26
C ALA A 7 25.79 23.20 -20.93
N SER A 8 25.37 24.41 -20.60
CA SER A 8 25.74 25.11 -19.37
C SER A 8 24.80 24.65 -18.26
N TYR A 9 25.31 23.97 -17.23
CA TYR A 9 24.56 23.69 -16.00
C TYR A 9 24.55 24.97 -15.16
N GLY A 10 23.38 25.61 -15.04
CA GLY A 10 23.14 26.64 -14.02
C GLY A 10 22.97 26.01 -12.64
N PRO A 11 23.28 26.72 -11.54
CA PRO A 11 23.09 26.19 -10.18
C PRO A 11 21.60 25.93 -9.94
N LEU A 12 21.28 24.78 -9.35
CA LEU A 12 19.95 24.51 -8.82
C LEU A 12 19.74 25.42 -7.61
N ASP A 13 18.94 26.47 -7.77
CA ASP A 13 18.49 27.28 -6.64
C ASP A 13 17.79 26.36 -5.64
N GLY A 14 18.44 26.21 -4.47
CA GLY A 14 18.12 25.23 -3.44
C GLY A 14 16.82 25.51 -2.69
N SER A 15 15.69 25.40 -3.36
CA SER A 15 14.40 25.19 -2.73
C SER A 15 13.72 24.03 -3.43
N ALA A 16 13.82 22.85 -2.81
CA ALA A 16 12.89 21.77 -3.10
C ALA A 16 11.47 22.35 -2.91
N PRO A 17 10.58 22.26 -3.91
CA PRO A 17 9.21 22.71 -3.73
C PRO A 17 8.63 21.96 -2.54
N LYS A 18 8.15 22.71 -1.55
CA LYS A 18 7.43 22.14 -0.42
C LYS A 18 6.20 21.43 -1.01
N PRO A 19 6.02 20.12 -0.82
CA PRO A 19 4.87 19.43 -1.37
C PRO A 19 3.61 20.12 -0.84
N GLY A 20 2.81 20.66 -1.76
CA GLY A 20 1.50 21.19 -1.46
C GLY A 20 0.55 20.05 -1.08
N PRO A 21 -0.62 20.34 -0.51
CA PRO A 21 -1.64 19.32 -0.34
C PRO A 21 -1.94 18.72 -1.71
N ALA A 22 -1.77 17.40 -1.79
CA ALA A 22 -2.08 16.64 -2.99
C ALA A 22 -3.52 16.90 -3.41
N GLY A 23 -3.77 17.05 -4.71
CA GLY A 23 -5.12 17.16 -5.24
C GLY A 23 -5.95 15.92 -4.86
N PRO A 24 -7.30 16.02 -4.85
CA PRO A 24 -8.22 14.97 -4.39
C PRO A 24 -8.24 13.68 -5.25
N ALA A 25 -7.29 13.49 -6.16
CA ALA A 25 -7.12 12.27 -6.97
C ALA A 25 -5.64 11.79 -7.03
N GLU A 26 -4.74 12.48 -6.33
CA GLU A 26 -3.29 12.25 -6.44
C GLU A 26 -2.80 11.15 -5.48
N GLY A 27 -3.47 10.98 -4.35
CA GLY A 27 -3.18 9.96 -3.34
C GLY A 27 -3.52 8.55 -3.83
N ALA A 28 -4.74 8.31 -4.33
CA ALA A 28 -5.09 6.97 -4.82
C ALA A 28 -4.23 6.61 -6.03
N ALA A 29 -3.96 7.57 -6.93
CA ALA A 29 -3.07 7.35 -8.06
C ALA A 29 -1.63 7.06 -7.61
N PHE A 30 -1.15 7.69 -6.53
CA PHE A 30 0.17 7.39 -5.97
C PHE A 30 0.23 5.97 -5.38
N VAL A 31 -0.76 5.58 -4.56
CA VAL A 31 -0.83 4.23 -3.99
C VAL A 31 -0.94 3.18 -5.10
N GLY A 32 -1.80 3.41 -6.09
CA GLY A 32 -1.95 2.53 -7.24
C GLY A 32 -0.64 2.33 -8.02
N ARG A 33 0.13 3.40 -8.26
CA ARG A 33 1.46 3.28 -8.89
C ARG A 33 2.44 2.45 -8.06
N VAL A 34 2.41 2.58 -6.74
CA VAL A 34 3.26 1.77 -5.86
C VAL A 34 2.86 0.29 -5.91
N ALA A 35 1.56 0.01 -5.94
CA ALA A 35 1.04 -1.34 -6.14
C ALA A 35 1.50 -1.94 -7.48
N ASP A 36 1.45 -1.16 -8.58
CA ASP A 36 1.95 -1.57 -9.90
C ASP A 36 3.45 -1.92 -9.86
N ILE A 37 4.26 -1.09 -9.20
CA ILE A 37 5.71 -1.35 -9.02
C ILE A 37 5.95 -2.67 -8.28
N ILE A 38 5.19 -2.95 -7.22
CA ILE A 38 5.30 -4.21 -6.47
C ILE A 38 4.86 -5.39 -7.34
N CYS A 39 3.80 -5.21 -8.13
CA CYS A 39 3.32 -6.23 -9.05
C CYS A 39 4.39 -6.60 -10.10
N ASP A 40 5.09 -5.61 -10.65
CA ASP A 40 6.11 -5.81 -11.68
C ASP A 40 7.45 -6.32 -11.13
N HIS A 41 7.83 -5.92 -9.92
CA HIS A 41 9.19 -6.14 -9.39
C HIS A 41 9.26 -6.97 -8.10
N GLY A 42 8.13 -7.30 -7.46
CA GLY A 42 8.08 -8.08 -6.22
C GLY A 42 8.72 -9.46 -6.35
N ARG A 43 8.45 -10.16 -7.46
CA ARG A 43 9.10 -11.45 -7.78
C ARG A 43 10.63 -11.37 -7.85
N ALA A 44 11.17 -10.22 -8.26
CA ALA A 44 12.60 -9.98 -8.33
C ALA A 44 13.22 -9.58 -6.98
N GLY A 45 12.43 -9.57 -5.90
CA GLY A 45 12.88 -9.24 -4.55
C GLY A 45 12.80 -7.75 -4.20
N LEU A 46 12.10 -6.93 -4.99
CA LEU A 46 11.83 -5.54 -4.60
C LEU A 46 10.72 -5.53 -3.55
N GLU A 47 11.07 -5.20 -2.31
CA GLU A 47 10.14 -5.19 -1.18
C GLU A 47 9.82 -3.74 -0.77
N LEU A 48 8.54 -3.41 -0.66
CA LEU A 48 8.12 -2.16 -0.02
C LEU A 48 8.54 -2.19 1.46
N ARG A 49 9.02 -1.07 1.99
CA ARG A 49 9.29 -0.89 3.43
C ARG A 49 8.33 0.10 4.06
N SER A 50 8.14 1.24 3.40
CA SER A 50 7.21 2.26 3.87
C SER A 50 6.61 3.04 2.71
N LEU A 51 5.38 3.49 2.91
CA LEU A 51 4.69 4.43 2.03
C LEU A 51 4.01 5.47 2.92
N ASP A 52 4.19 6.75 2.58
CA ASP A 52 3.63 7.89 3.29
C ASP A 52 2.85 8.78 2.32
N ILE A 53 1.54 8.89 2.56
CA ILE A 53 0.62 9.58 1.66
C ILE A 53 0.79 11.09 1.71
N ALA A 54 1.05 11.65 2.90
CA ALA A 54 1.14 13.09 3.08
C ALA A 54 2.37 13.69 2.38
N SER A 55 3.50 12.98 2.41
CA SER A 55 4.74 13.37 1.75
C SER A 55 4.89 12.81 0.34
N MET A 56 3.96 11.96 -0.11
CA MET A 56 4.06 11.19 -1.36
C MET A 56 5.41 10.48 -1.49
N SER A 57 5.87 9.89 -0.39
CA SER A 57 7.16 9.23 -0.32
C SER A 57 7.01 7.73 -0.16
N VAL A 58 7.93 6.99 -0.77
CA VAL A 58 7.96 5.54 -0.76
C VAL A 58 9.40 5.08 -0.59
N SER A 59 9.60 4.03 0.20
CA SER A 59 10.90 3.39 0.36
C SER A 59 10.80 1.90 0.03
N PHE A 60 11.75 1.44 -0.78
CA PHE A 60 11.89 0.03 -1.15
C PHE A 60 13.23 -0.50 -0.67
N HIS A 61 13.29 -1.80 -0.47
CA HIS A 61 14.51 -2.54 -0.20
C HIS A 61 14.67 -3.67 -1.21
N GLN A 62 15.90 -3.97 -1.60
CA GLN A 62 16.20 -5.13 -2.44
C GLN A 62 16.51 -6.32 -1.54
N ASN A 63 15.73 -7.38 -1.65
CA ASN A 63 15.92 -8.65 -0.96
C ASN A 63 16.12 -9.80 -1.95
N LEU A 64 16.18 -11.03 -1.44
CA LEU A 64 16.22 -12.24 -2.24
C LEU A 64 14.94 -12.36 -3.10
N PRO A 65 15.05 -12.76 -4.37
CA PRO A 65 13.90 -13.03 -5.21
C PRO A 65 12.97 -14.10 -4.62
N ASP A 66 11.67 -13.86 -4.72
CA ASP A 66 10.65 -14.86 -4.45
C ASP A 66 10.04 -15.34 -5.78
N ALA A 67 10.48 -16.51 -6.22
CA ALA A 67 10.10 -17.06 -7.52
C ALA A 67 8.69 -17.68 -7.55
N ARG A 68 7.96 -17.71 -6.42
CA ARG A 68 6.58 -18.21 -6.38
C ARG A 68 5.70 -17.43 -7.34
N VAL A 69 4.89 -18.15 -8.10
CA VAL A 69 3.90 -17.56 -9.02
C VAL A 69 2.62 -17.31 -8.21
N PRO A 70 2.03 -16.10 -8.27
CA PRO A 70 0.72 -15.86 -7.65
C PRO A 70 -0.31 -16.81 -8.24
N LEU A 71 -1.19 -17.34 -7.40
CA LEU A 71 -2.27 -18.21 -7.83
C LEU A 71 -3.58 -17.42 -7.81
N PHE A 72 -4.43 -17.67 -8.80
CA PHE A 72 -5.69 -16.98 -8.98
C PHE A 72 -6.82 -17.99 -9.11
N PRO A 73 -8.04 -17.65 -8.68
CA PRO A 73 -9.19 -18.54 -8.83
C PRO A 73 -9.51 -18.89 -10.30
N TYR A 74 -8.99 -18.15 -11.29
CA TYR A 74 -9.26 -18.34 -12.72
C TYR A 74 -8.04 -18.69 -13.59
N GLY A 75 -6.88 -19.02 -13.01
CA GLY A 75 -5.67 -19.46 -13.73
C GLY A 75 -4.39 -18.73 -13.33
N ASP A 76 -3.25 -19.09 -13.93
CA ASP A 76 -1.96 -18.44 -13.65
C ASP A 76 -1.74 -17.23 -14.56
N ALA A 77 -1.43 -16.06 -13.99
CA ALA A 77 -1.11 -14.86 -14.76
C ALA A 77 0.32 -14.36 -14.51
N THR A 78 0.98 -13.95 -15.60
CA THR A 78 2.31 -13.33 -15.57
C THR A 78 2.26 -11.84 -15.27
N ASN A 79 1.14 -11.18 -15.55
CA ASN A 79 0.87 -9.79 -15.13
C ASN A 79 -0.47 -9.74 -14.37
N PRO A 80 -0.42 -9.82 -13.04
CA PRO A 80 -1.59 -9.78 -12.19
C PRO A 80 -2.43 -8.49 -12.31
N ALA A 81 -1.80 -7.33 -12.55
CA ALA A 81 -2.48 -6.02 -12.66
C ALA A 81 -3.44 -5.91 -13.87
N ALA A 82 -3.27 -6.80 -14.86
CA ALA A 82 -4.10 -6.80 -16.07
C ALA A 82 -5.41 -7.57 -15.92
N LEU A 83 -5.64 -8.21 -14.76
CA LEU A 83 -6.80 -9.05 -14.52
C LEU A 83 -7.92 -8.24 -13.84
N PRO A 84 -9.13 -8.17 -14.44
CA PRO A 84 -10.28 -7.54 -13.80
C PRO A 84 -10.63 -8.25 -12.50
N GLY A 85 -10.67 -7.51 -11.38
CA GLY A 85 -11.05 -8.06 -10.08
C GLY A 85 -10.10 -9.14 -9.56
N TRP A 86 -8.80 -9.04 -9.86
CA TRP A 86 -7.82 -9.98 -9.34
C TRP A 86 -7.69 -9.87 -7.81
N ALA A 87 -8.01 -10.95 -7.10
CA ALA A 87 -7.53 -11.22 -5.74
C ALA A 87 -6.60 -12.44 -5.74
N PRO A 88 -5.41 -12.37 -5.12
CA PRO A 88 -4.51 -13.52 -5.00
C PRO A 88 -5.06 -14.55 -4.01
N ALA A 89 -5.00 -15.83 -4.38
CA ALA A 89 -5.34 -16.94 -3.49
C ALA A 89 -4.41 -16.95 -2.26
N ALA A 90 -4.87 -17.42 -1.11
CA ALA A 90 -4.16 -17.36 0.18
C ALA A 90 -2.74 -18.00 0.20
N CYS A 91 -2.43 -18.90 -0.73
CA CYS A 91 -1.12 -19.52 -0.89
C CYS A 91 -0.14 -18.71 -1.78
N SER A 92 -0.57 -17.55 -2.28
CA SER A 92 0.24 -16.65 -3.10
C SER A 92 1.36 -16.00 -2.27
N PRO A 93 2.43 -15.52 -2.92
CA PRO A 93 3.49 -14.83 -2.19
C PRO A 93 3.03 -13.49 -1.63
N GLY A 94 3.64 -13.05 -0.52
CA GLY A 94 3.26 -11.84 0.20
C GLY A 94 3.32 -10.56 -0.64
N TRP A 95 4.25 -10.48 -1.61
CA TRP A 95 4.31 -9.34 -2.53
C TRP A 95 3.05 -9.21 -3.39
N ALA A 96 2.42 -10.33 -3.75
CA ALA A 96 1.20 -10.34 -4.56
C ALA A 96 0.00 -9.89 -3.72
N HIS A 97 -0.09 -10.39 -2.48
CA HIS A 97 -1.09 -9.93 -1.51
C HIS A 97 -0.94 -8.44 -1.19
N LEU A 98 0.29 -7.94 -1.06
CA LEU A 98 0.56 -6.53 -0.80
C LEU A 98 0.15 -5.64 -1.98
N ALA A 99 0.51 -6.00 -3.22
CA ALA A 99 0.10 -5.24 -4.40
C ALA A 99 -1.43 -5.13 -4.48
N PHE A 100 -2.12 -6.26 -4.31
CA PHE A 100 -3.58 -6.29 -4.29
C PHE A 100 -4.17 -5.43 -3.16
N LEU A 101 -3.66 -5.59 -1.94
CA LEU A 101 -4.09 -4.80 -0.78
C LEU A 101 -3.97 -3.30 -1.03
N LEU A 102 -2.86 -2.87 -1.64
CA LEU A 102 -2.65 -1.45 -1.93
C LEU A 102 -3.65 -0.90 -2.96
N TRP A 103 -4.02 -1.65 -4.00
CA TRP A 103 -5.10 -1.18 -4.88
C TRP A 103 -6.44 -1.09 -4.15
N GLU A 104 -6.76 -2.08 -3.31
CA GLU A 104 -8.00 -2.09 -2.53
C GLU A 104 -8.11 -0.90 -1.57
N VAL A 105 -6.99 -0.48 -0.97
CA VAL A 105 -6.97 0.66 -0.04
C VAL A 105 -6.60 1.99 -0.69
N ALA A 106 -6.26 2.01 -1.98
CA ALA A 106 -5.92 3.24 -2.69
C ALA A 106 -7.02 4.33 -2.59
N PRO A 107 -8.33 4.03 -2.68
CA PRO A 107 -9.38 5.03 -2.55
C PRO A 107 -9.37 5.80 -1.22
N PHE A 108 -8.81 5.21 -0.15
CA PHE A 108 -8.73 5.86 1.16
C PHE A 108 -7.65 6.96 1.21
N ALA A 109 -6.77 7.06 0.21
CA ALA A 109 -5.71 8.08 0.16
C ALA A 109 -6.20 9.47 -0.33
N ASP A 110 -7.37 9.56 -0.96
CA ASP A 110 -7.88 10.77 -1.61
C ASP A 110 -9.01 11.45 -0.83
N ASN A 111 -8.75 11.81 0.44
CA ASN A 111 -9.69 12.42 1.41
C ASN A 111 -10.49 11.44 2.28
N GLY A 112 -10.21 10.15 2.15
CA GLY A 112 -10.76 9.11 2.99
C GLY A 112 -12.20 8.72 2.68
N ALA A 113 -12.44 7.43 2.43
CA ALA A 113 -13.78 6.91 2.22
C ALA A 113 -14.53 6.88 3.56
N GLY A 114 -15.69 7.56 3.64
CA GLY A 114 -16.48 7.61 4.88
C GLY A 114 -15.79 8.32 6.05
N GLY A 115 -14.81 9.20 5.78
CA GLY A 115 -14.01 9.89 6.80
C GLY A 115 -12.82 9.09 7.34
N VAL A 116 -12.55 7.91 6.78
CA VAL A 116 -11.37 7.08 7.06
C VAL A 116 -10.30 7.38 6.04
N ALA A 117 -9.19 8.00 6.44
CA ALA A 117 -8.11 8.36 5.53
C ALA A 117 -6.88 7.48 5.73
N LEU A 118 -6.38 6.84 4.67
CA LEU A 118 -5.11 6.13 4.70
C LEU A 118 -3.97 7.16 4.79
N MET A 119 -3.09 6.97 5.77
CA MET A 119 -1.98 7.89 6.06
C MET A 119 -0.64 7.29 5.68
N GLN A 120 -0.40 6.05 6.10
CA GLN A 120 0.88 5.37 5.93
C GLN A 120 0.67 3.86 5.78
N VAL A 121 1.63 3.21 5.13
CA VAL A 121 1.76 1.75 5.10
C VAL A 121 3.17 1.40 5.52
N HIS A 122 3.31 0.48 6.48
CA HIS A 122 4.59 -0.10 6.88
C HIS A 122 4.57 -1.59 6.57
N VAL A 123 5.68 -2.12 6.06
CA VAL A 123 5.76 -3.53 5.65
C VAL A 123 6.91 -4.20 6.39
N ALA A 124 6.60 -5.32 7.04
CA ALA A 124 7.59 -6.12 7.73
C ALA A 124 8.60 -6.74 6.75
N GLU A 125 9.79 -7.06 7.26
CA GLU A 125 10.82 -7.74 6.46
C GLU A 125 10.34 -9.08 5.90
N GLY A 126 10.65 -9.34 4.63
CA GLY A 126 10.19 -10.55 3.93
C GLY A 126 8.71 -10.53 3.57
N VAL A 127 8.05 -9.36 3.65
CA VAL A 127 6.69 -9.10 3.14
C VAL A 127 5.65 -10.09 3.69
N ARG A 128 5.77 -10.44 4.97
CA ARG A 128 4.82 -11.36 5.64
C ARG A 128 3.66 -10.67 6.34
N ALA A 129 3.83 -9.39 6.65
CA ALA A 129 2.80 -8.58 7.28
C ALA A 129 2.97 -7.11 6.87
N SER A 130 1.88 -6.36 6.96
CA SER A 130 1.86 -4.91 6.79
C SER A 130 0.96 -4.23 7.79
N ASP A 131 1.37 -3.06 8.25
CA ASP A 131 0.56 -2.17 9.07
C ASP A 131 -0.04 -1.10 8.17
N LEU A 132 -1.37 -1.04 8.11
CA LEU A 132 -2.10 0.03 7.45
C LEU A 132 -2.48 1.08 8.49
N VAL A 133 -1.99 2.31 8.34
CA VAL A 133 -2.21 3.40 9.29
C VAL A 133 -3.27 4.34 8.74
N PHE A 134 -4.39 4.45 9.45
CA PHE A 134 -5.54 5.28 9.09
C PHE A 134 -5.77 6.41 10.10
N SER A 135 -6.31 7.53 9.62
CA SER A 135 -6.92 8.57 10.44
C SER A 135 -8.43 8.45 10.36
N PHE A 136 -9.10 8.37 11.51
CA PHE A 136 -10.56 8.36 11.61
C PHE A 136 -11.02 9.00 12.92
N ALA A 137 -12.00 9.89 12.84
CA ALA A 137 -12.56 10.62 13.98
C ALA A 137 -11.50 11.30 14.88
N GLY A 138 -10.44 11.84 14.25
CA GLY A 138 -9.34 12.53 14.96
C GLY A 138 -8.38 11.61 15.70
N ARG A 139 -8.40 10.30 15.44
CA ARG A 139 -7.49 9.30 16.02
C ARG A 139 -6.74 8.54 14.94
N ILE A 140 -5.57 8.01 15.31
CA ILE A 140 -4.79 7.11 14.47
C ILE A 140 -5.16 5.67 14.80
N TRP A 141 -5.42 4.90 13.75
CA TRP A 141 -5.79 3.49 13.78
C TRP A 141 -4.77 2.70 12.98
N VAL A 142 -4.30 1.58 13.53
CA VAL A 142 -3.37 0.67 12.86
C VAL A 142 -4.09 -0.65 12.66
N ILE A 143 -4.17 -1.10 11.42
CA ILE A 143 -4.65 -2.43 11.06
C ILE A 143 -3.42 -3.28 10.71
N GLU A 144 -3.12 -4.26 11.57
CA GLU A 144 -2.11 -5.28 11.31
C GLU A 144 -2.70 -6.30 10.31
N VAL A 145 -2.05 -6.49 9.17
CA VAL A 145 -2.51 -7.41 8.11
C VAL A 145 -1.44 -8.47 7.88
N ALA A 146 -1.79 -9.74 8.09
CA ALA A 146 -0.95 -10.84 7.66
C ALA A 146 -1.03 -10.98 6.13
N LEU A 147 0.10 -10.90 5.43
CA LEU A 147 0.17 -11.04 3.97
C LEU A 147 0.38 -12.50 3.55
N GLU A 148 0.92 -13.33 4.45
CA GLU A 148 1.09 -14.77 4.25
C GLU A 148 0.63 -15.54 5.49
N GLY A 149 0.27 -16.81 5.30
CA GLY A 149 -0.05 -17.74 6.41
C GLY A 149 -1.49 -17.66 6.93
N ARG A 150 -2.36 -16.91 6.24
CA ARG A 150 -3.80 -16.89 6.53
C ARG A 150 -4.53 -18.10 5.95
N PRO A 151 -5.64 -18.52 6.58
CA PRO A 151 -6.53 -19.53 6.01
C PRO A 151 -7.31 -18.98 4.80
N ASP A 152 -7.62 -17.68 4.81
CA ASP A 152 -8.46 -17.01 3.82
C ASP A 152 -7.66 -15.94 3.02
N GLY A 153 -8.18 -15.56 1.86
CA GLY A 153 -7.60 -14.51 1.00
C GLY A 153 -7.91 -13.09 1.50
N LEU A 154 -7.54 -12.10 0.69
CA LEU A 154 -7.80 -10.67 0.97
C LEU A 154 -9.03 -10.13 0.26
N GLU A 155 -9.89 -11.00 -0.27
CA GLU A 155 -11.04 -10.58 -1.08
C GLU A 155 -11.83 -9.47 -0.37
N ASP A 156 -12.12 -8.39 -1.10
CA ASP A 156 -12.89 -7.23 -0.62
C ASP A 156 -12.27 -6.49 0.59
N ALA A 157 -10.94 -6.54 0.77
CA ALA A 157 -10.25 -5.86 1.88
C ALA A 157 -10.62 -4.37 2.00
N GLY A 158 -10.76 -3.66 0.88
CA GLY A 158 -11.17 -2.26 0.89
C GLY A 158 -12.59 -2.08 1.43
N ALA A 159 -13.53 -2.93 0.99
CA ALA A 159 -14.90 -2.90 1.47
C ALA A 159 -15.00 -3.26 2.97
N ARG A 160 -14.22 -4.25 3.42
CA ARG A 160 -14.18 -4.65 4.82
C ARG A 160 -13.66 -3.53 5.72
N VAL A 161 -12.62 -2.80 5.30
CA VAL A 161 -12.13 -1.61 6.02
C VAL A 161 -13.22 -0.55 6.11
N ALA A 162 -13.92 -0.24 5.01
CA ALA A 162 -15.00 0.73 5.02
C ALA A 162 -16.13 0.34 5.99
N GLU A 163 -16.61 -0.90 5.91
CA GLU A 163 -17.66 -1.45 6.77
C GLU A 163 -17.26 -1.39 8.26
N LEU A 164 -16.02 -1.76 8.58
CA LEU A 164 -15.52 -1.78 9.95
C LEU A 164 -15.64 -0.42 10.65
N PHE A 165 -15.32 0.65 9.92
CA PHE A 165 -15.41 2.02 10.44
C PHE A 165 -16.83 2.57 10.42
N GLU A 166 -17.61 2.26 9.38
CA GLU A 166 -19.01 2.69 9.27
C GLU A 166 -19.91 2.08 10.37
N THR A 167 -19.75 0.79 10.64
CA THR A 167 -20.58 0.04 11.60
C THR A 167 -20.13 0.18 13.05
N GLY A 168 -18.94 0.76 13.29
CA GLY A 168 -18.35 0.85 14.63
C GLY A 168 -17.71 -0.45 15.13
N GLU A 169 -17.61 -1.49 14.30
CA GLU A 169 -17.00 -2.77 14.69
C GLU A 169 -15.54 -2.65 15.11
N HIS A 170 -14.79 -1.68 14.55
CA HIS A 170 -13.41 -1.40 14.93
C HIS A 170 -13.22 -1.24 16.45
N LEU A 171 -14.21 -0.69 17.16
CA LEU A 171 -14.14 -0.51 18.62
C LEU A 171 -14.11 -1.83 19.40
N LYS A 172 -14.64 -2.91 18.82
CA LYS A 172 -14.64 -4.25 19.41
C LYS A 172 -13.34 -5.01 19.14
N LEU A 173 -12.58 -4.59 18.14
CA LEU A 173 -11.34 -5.25 17.69
C LEU A 173 -10.07 -4.60 18.25
N VAL A 174 -10.21 -3.65 19.18
CA VAL A 174 -9.06 -2.98 19.80
C VAL A 174 -8.23 -3.99 20.59
N LYS A 175 -7.00 -4.19 20.13
CA LYS A 175 -5.97 -5.01 20.77
C LYS A 175 -5.13 -4.18 21.73
N GLU A 176 -4.85 -2.93 21.35
CA GLU A 176 -4.03 -2.01 22.15
C GLU A 176 -4.42 -0.55 21.91
N ASP A 177 -4.41 0.28 22.96
CA ASP A 177 -4.57 1.74 22.86
C ASP A 177 -3.40 2.43 23.56
N ARG A 178 -2.58 3.14 22.79
CA ARG A 178 -1.39 3.87 23.26
C ARG A 178 -1.61 5.38 23.33
N GLY A 179 -2.81 5.83 23.70
CA GLY A 179 -3.05 7.25 24.02
C GLY A 179 -2.80 8.20 22.85
N GLY A 180 -3.17 7.76 21.65
CA GLY A 180 -2.95 8.49 20.39
C GLY A 180 -2.93 7.58 19.15
N MET A 181 -2.67 6.29 19.36
CA MET A 181 -2.65 5.25 18.33
C MET A 181 -3.38 4.00 18.86
N VAL A 182 -4.34 3.51 18.10
CA VAL A 182 -5.13 2.32 18.44
C VAL A 182 -4.81 1.21 17.46
N VAL A 183 -4.37 0.05 17.97
CA VAL A 183 -4.04 -1.12 17.16
C VAL A 183 -5.24 -2.07 17.15
N LEU A 184 -5.67 -2.45 15.96
CA LEU A 184 -6.73 -3.43 15.74
C LEU A 184 -6.13 -4.83 15.59
N GLY A 185 -6.84 -5.84 16.11
CA GLY A 185 -6.49 -7.26 15.95
C GLY A 185 -6.74 -7.78 14.53
N GLU A 186 -7.00 -9.08 14.37
CA GLU A 186 -7.30 -9.68 13.06
C GLU A 186 -8.54 -9.04 12.41
N VAL A 187 -8.31 -8.11 11.47
CA VAL A 187 -9.35 -7.44 10.67
C VAL A 187 -9.45 -8.07 9.27
N LEU A 188 -8.31 -8.49 8.72
CA LEU A 188 -8.05 -8.91 7.34
C LEU A 188 -7.14 -10.14 7.29
#